data_AF-A0A8F2YFZ2-F1
#
_entry.id   AF-A0A8F2YFZ2-F1
#
_cell.length_a   1.000
_cell.length_b   1.000
_cell.length_c   1.000
_cell.angle_alpha   90.00
_cell.angle_beta   90.00
_cell.angle_gamma   90.00
#
_symmetry.space_group_name_H-M   'P 1'
#
loop_
_entity.id
_entity.type
_entity.pdbx_description
1 polymer ?
#
loop_
_entity_poly.entity_id
_entity_poly.type
_entity_poly.pdbx_seq_one_letter_code
_entity_poly.pdbx_strand_id
1 'polypeptide(L)'
;VMAAKRLLKEALQAEVGLPVDANIPLIGFIGRLEEQKGSDILAAAIPKFIRENVQIIVLGTGKKYMEKQLEQLEILYPDKARGVAKFNVPLAHMIIAGSDFMLLPSRFEPCGLIQLHAMRYGS
;
A
#
# COMPACT_ATOMS: atom_id res chain seq x y z
N VAL A 1 15.77 4.60 14.36
CA VAL A 1 14.64 4.64 13.40
C VAL A 1 14.78 3.55 12.34
N MET A 2 15.85 3.51 11.53
CA MET A 2 16.00 2.53 10.43
C MET A 2 15.99 1.06 10.84
N ALA A 3 16.64 0.69 11.96
CA ALA A 3 16.63 -0.70 12.46
C ALA A 3 15.23 -1.18 12.86
N ALA A 4 14.42 -0.30 13.47
CA ALA A 4 13.05 -0.62 13.87
C ALA A 4 12.11 -0.76 12.65
N LYS A 5 12.32 0.05 11.60
CA LYS A 5 11.51 -0.01 10.38
C LYS A 5 11.64 -1.35 9.65
N ARG A 6 12.83 -1.96 9.61
CA ARG A 6 13.02 -3.31 9.04
C ARG A 6 12.16 -4.36 9.73
N LEU A 7 12.12 -4.35 11.07
CA LEU A 7 11.28 -5.26 11.85
C LEU A 7 9.78 -5.01 11.61
N LEU A 8 9.37 -3.75 11.51
CA LEU A 8 7.97 -3.39 11.23
C LEU A 8 7.55 -3.79 9.81
N LYS A 9 8.47 -3.71 8.85
CA LYS A 9 8.25 -4.17 7.48
C LYS A 9 8.10 -5.68 7.41
N GLU A 10 8.96 -6.44 8.08
CA GLU A 10 8.84 -7.90 8.15
C GLU A 10 7.53 -8.33 8.82
N ALA A 11 7.14 -7.65 9.90
CA ALA A 11 5.86 -7.87 10.56
C ALA A 11 4.67 -7.54 9.64
N LEU A 12 4.74 -6.45 8.89
CA LEU A 12 3.72 -6.08 7.90
C LEU A 12 3.63 -7.12 6.77
N GLN A 13 4.77 -7.55 6.20
CA GLN A 13 4.82 -8.59 5.18
C GLN A 13 4.16 -9.88 5.67
N ALA A 14 4.48 -10.32 6.89
CA ALA A 14 3.89 -11.50 7.51
C ALA A 14 2.37 -11.34 7.73
N GLU A 15 1.93 -10.20 8.27
CA GLU A 15 0.52 -9.89 8.53
C GLU A 15 -0.35 -9.96 7.28
N VAL A 16 0.16 -9.46 6.14
CA VAL A 16 -0.56 -9.52 4.87
C VAL A 16 -0.24 -10.77 4.05
N GLY A 17 0.61 -11.66 4.56
CA GLY A 17 0.99 -12.92 3.90
C GLY A 17 1.89 -12.77 2.68
N LEU A 18 2.65 -11.69 2.55
CA LEU A 18 3.69 -11.53 1.53
C LEU A 18 4.99 -12.24 1.95
N PRO A 19 5.89 -12.57 1.00
CA PRO A 19 7.24 -13.02 1.33
C PRO A 19 7.93 -12.03 2.26
N VAL A 20 8.43 -12.53 3.39
CA VAL A 20 9.10 -11.75 4.42
C VAL A 20 10.57 -11.57 4.04
N ASP A 21 10.90 -10.38 3.55
CA ASP A 21 12.26 -9.96 3.22
C ASP A 21 12.35 -8.43 3.33
N ALA A 22 13.08 -7.96 4.35
CA ALA A 22 13.28 -6.53 4.59
C ALA A 22 14.04 -5.81 3.45
N ASN A 23 14.70 -6.52 2.54
CA ASN A 23 15.42 -5.93 1.41
C ASN A 23 14.55 -5.66 0.18
N ILE A 24 13.37 -6.29 0.06
CA ILE A 24 12.44 -6.04 -1.06
C ILE A 24 11.70 -4.73 -0.80
N PRO A 25 11.86 -3.65 -1.61
CA PRO A 25 11.14 -2.40 -1.41
C PRO A 25 9.62 -2.61 -1.31
N LEU A 26 8.97 -1.94 -0.35
CA LEU A 26 7.54 -2.07 -0.11
C LEU A 26 6.83 -0.72 -0.25
N ILE A 27 5.87 -0.67 -1.16
CA ILE A 27 5.04 0.50 -1.46
C ILE A 27 3.71 0.35 -0.72
N GLY A 28 3.33 1.37 0.04
CA GLY A 28 2.03 1.46 0.71
C GLY A 28 1.11 2.48 0.04
N PHE A 29 -0.17 2.11 -0.12
CA PHE A 29 -1.25 3.04 -0.45
C PHE A 29 -2.38 2.90 0.57
N ILE A 30 -2.85 4.03 1.08
CA ILE A 30 -4.01 4.10 1.97
C ILE A 30 -4.92 5.22 1.48
N GLY A 31 -6.17 4.90 1.15
CA GLY A 31 -7.10 5.93 0.69
C GLY A 31 -8.47 5.41 0.31
N ARG A 32 -9.37 6.36 0.00
CA ARG A 32 -10.66 6.04 -0.61
C ARG A 32 -10.42 5.56 -2.04
N LEU A 33 -11.14 4.51 -2.45
CA LEU A 33 -11.09 3.97 -3.80
C LEU A 33 -12.00 4.78 -4.72
N GLU A 34 -11.45 5.88 -5.21
CA GLU A 34 -12.08 6.87 -6.08
C GLU A 34 -11.03 7.52 -7.00
N GLU A 35 -11.49 8.15 -8.08
CA GLU A 35 -10.63 8.85 -9.03
C GLU A 35 -9.94 10.06 -8.40
N GLN A 36 -10.58 10.73 -7.43
CA GLN A 36 -9.94 11.84 -6.72
C GLN A 36 -8.60 11.42 -6.09
N LYS A 37 -8.53 10.21 -5.52
CA LYS A 37 -7.32 9.64 -4.93
C LYS A 37 -6.41 8.91 -5.92
N GLY A 38 -6.76 8.93 -7.22
CA GLY A 38 -5.98 8.30 -8.28
C GLY A 38 -5.94 6.77 -8.20
N SER A 39 -6.97 6.13 -7.62
CA SER A 39 -6.99 4.67 -7.49
C SER A 39 -7.01 3.95 -8.85
N ASP A 40 -7.62 4.58 -9.85
CA ASP A 40 -7.61 4.15 -11.26
C ASP A 40 -6.20 4.25 -11.87
N ILE A 41 -5.48 5.33 -11.57
CA ILE A 41 -4.10 5.54 -12.02
C ILE A 41 -3.19 4.47 -11.39
N LEU A 42 -3.36 4.21 -10.09
CA LEU A 42 -2.62 3.17 -9.38
C LEU A 42 -2.86 1.79 -10.00
N ALA A 43 -4.12 1.40 -10.21
CA ALA A 43 -4.47 0.12 -10.80
C ALA A 43 -3.83 -0.06 -12.19
N ALA A 44 -3.80 0.99 -13.02
CA ALA A 44 -3.16 0.95 -14.33
C ALA A 44 -1.60 0.93 -14.26
N ALA A 45 -1.01 1.42 -13.16
CA ALA A 45 0.43 1.46 -12.97
C ALA A 45 0.99 0.14 -12.42
N ILE A 46 0.25 -0.58 -11.57
CA ILE A 46 0.71 -1.83 -10.93
C ILE A 46 1.33 -2.81 -11.93
N PRO A 47 0.68 -3.20 -13.04
CA PRO A 47 1.25 -4.17 -13.99
C PRO A 47 2.59 -3.75 -14.61
N LYS A 48 2.91 -2.44 -14.59
CA LYS A 48 4.14 -1.89 -15.17
C LYS A 48 5.33 -2.07 -14.23
N PHE A 49 5.17 -1.74 -12.94
CA PHE A 49 6.28 -1.78 -11.98
C PHE A 49 6.36 -3.09 -11.19
N ILE A 50 5.27 -3.85 -11.06
CA ILE A 50 5.25 -5.10 -10.27
C ILE A 50 6.15 -6.21 -10.85
N ARG A 51 6.66 -6.01 -12.07
CA ARG A 51 7.67 -6.88 -12.70
C ARG A 51 9.02 -6.78 -11.99
N GLU A 52 9.34 -5.62 -11.44
CA GLU A 52 10.54 -5.39 -10.64
C GLU A 52 10.48 -6.14 -9.30
N ASN A 53 11.62 -6.24 -8.59
CA ASN A 53 11.66 -6.82 -7.25
C ASN A 53 11.09 -5.84 -6.22
N VAL A 54 9.76 -5.69 -6.19
CA VAL A 54 9.02 -4.74 -5.35
C VAL A 54 7.72 -5.37 -4.87
N GLN A 55 7.27 -4.98 -3.68
CA GLN A 55 5.98 -5.33 -3.11
C GLN A 55 5.07 -4.10 -3.02
N ILE A 56 3.75 -4.32 -3.10
CA ILE A 56 2.75 -3.29 -2.88
C ILE A 56 1.62 -3.76 -1.98
N ILE A 57 1.22 -2.90 -1.05
CA ILE A 57 0.04 -3.08 -0.21
C ILE A 57 -0.90 -1.91 -0.44
N VAL A 58 -2.15 -2.21 -0.78
CA VAL A 58 -3.19 -1.22 -1.06
C VAL A 58 -4.36 -1.44 -0.11
N LEU A 59 -4.62 -0.46 0.77
CA LEU A 59 -5.70 -0.47 1.74
C LEU A 59 -6.72 0.63 1.41
N GLY A 60 -7.98 0.25 1.22
CA GLY A 60 -9.02 1.24 0.91
C GLY A 60 -10.39 0.65 0.69
N THR A 61 -11.40 1.50 0.76
CA THR A 61 -12.79 1.17 0.39
C THR A 61 -13.37 2.28 -0.48
N GLY A 62 -14.39 1.97 -1.28
CA GLY A 62 -14.99 2.96 -2.17
C GLY A 62 -15.85 2.33 -3.27
N LYS A 63 -15.56 2.66 -4.53
CA LYS A 63 -16.34 2.14 -5.66
C LYS A 63 -16.16 0.63 -5.78
N LYS A 64 -17.27 -0.11 -5.91
CA LYS A 64 -17.28 -1.58 -5.92
C LYS A 64 -16.40 -2.22 -7.00
N TYR A 65 -16.28 -1.59 -8.17
CA TYR A 65 -15.40 -2.13 -9.22
C TYR A 65 -13.91 -1.97 -8.86
N MET A 66 -13.53 -0.90 -8.16
CA MET A 66 -12.16 -0.69 -7.68
C MET A 66 -11.82 -1.63 -6.53
N GLU A 67 -12.77 -1.89 -5.63
CA GLU A 67 -12.62 -2.92 -4.59
C GLU A 67 -12.38 -4.30 -5.22
N LYS A 68 -13.15 -4.67 -6.27
CA LYS A 68 -12.93 -5.93 -6.99
C LYS A 68 -11.56 -5.99 -7.68
N GLN A 69 -11.10 -4.88 -8.27
CA GLN A 69 -9.75 -4.82 -8.88
C GLN A 69 -8.65 -5.00 -7.83
N LEU A 70 -8.86 -4.44 -6.64
CA LEU A 70 -7.97 -4.59 -5.49
C LEU A 70 -7.88 -6.05 -5.05
N GLU A 71 -9.01 -6.73 -4.89
CA GLU A 71 -9.10 -8.15 -4.53
C GLU A 71 -8.44 -9.06 -5.59
N GLN A 72 -8.41 -8.65 -6.86
CA GLN A 72 -7.70 -9.39 -7.90
C GLN A 72 -6.17 -9.32 -7.78
N LEU A 73 -5.61 -8.35 -7.05
CA LEU A 73 -4.16 -8.17 -6.95
C LEU A 73 -3.45 -9.37 -6.35
N GLU A 74 -4.02 -9.97 -5.29
CA GLU A 74 -3.43 -11.14 -4.64
C GLU A 74 -3.49 -12.40 -5.52
N ILE A 75 -4.48 -12.48 -6.42
CA ILE A 75 -4.61 -13.58 -7.38
C ILE A 75 -3.59 -13.42 -8.52
N LEU A 76 -3.45 -12.21 -9.04
CA LEU A 76 -2.55 -11.93 -10.17
C LEU A 76 -1.08 -11.89 -9.75
N TYR A 77 -0.79 -11.44 -8.53
CA TYR A 77 0.56 -11.23 -8.01
C TYR A 77 0.69 -11.74 -6.57
N PRO A 78 0.54 -13.06 -6.33
CA PRO A 78 0.45 -13.65 -5.00
C PRO A 78 1.70 -13.40 -4.14
N ASP A 79 2.87 -13.17 -4.72
CA ASP A 79 4.09 -12.93 -3.94
C ASP A 79 4.49 -11.45 -3.87
N LYS A 80 3.72 -10.56 -4.51
CA LYS A 80 4.10 -9.15 -4.67
C LYS A 80 3.02 -8.12 -4.32
N ALA A 81 1.74 -8.47 -4.38
CA ALA A 81 0.66 -7.50 -4.17
C ALA A 81 -0.37 -7.98 -3.17
N ARG A 82 -0.81 -7.09 -2.28
CA ARG A 82 -1.94 -7.32 -1.38
C ARG A 82 -2.94 -6.19 -1.48
N GLY A 83 -4.20 -6.58 -1.64
CA GLY A 83 -5.33 -5.68 -1.73
C GLY A 83 -6.28 -5.90 -0.56
N VAL A 84 -6.46 -4.89 0.29
CA VAL A 84 -7.35 -4.98 1.46
C VAL A 84 -8.52 -4.00 1.31
N ALA A 85 -9.66 -4.52 0.86
CA ALA A 85 -10.89 -3.75 0.61
C ALA A 85 -11.73 -3.53 1.89
N LYS A 86 -11.09 -3.08 2.99
CA LYS A 86 -11.72 -2.96 4.31
C LYS A 86 -11.25 -1.72 5.05
N PHE A 87 -12.06 -1.24 5.99
CA PHE A 87 -11.60 -0.25 6.97
C PHE A 87 -10.82 -0.98 8.08
N ASN A 88 -9.51 -0.75 8.16
CA ASN A 88 -8.65 -1.38 9.15
C ASN A 88 -7.58 -0.38 9.64
N VAL A 89 -7.86 0.28 10.77
CA VAL A 89 -6.96 1.27 11.37
C VAL A 89 -5.63 0.66 11.84
N PRO A 90 -5.62 -0.48 12.56
CA PRO A 90 -4.36 -1.15 12.89
C PRO A 90 -3.46 -1.40 11.68
N LEU A 91 -4.04 -1.96 10.60
CA LEU A 91 -3.29 -2.22 9.37
C LEU A 91 -2.80 -0.92 8.70
N ALA A 92 -3.59 0.16 8.73
CA ALA A 92 -3.15 1.46 8.22
C ALA A 92 -1.89 1.96 8.94
N HIS A 93 -1.82 1.82 10.27
CA HIS A 93 -0.62 2.17 11.04
C HIS A 93 0.56 1.26 10.70
N MET A 94 0.33 -0.05 10.53
CA MET A 94 1.39 -0.96 10.11
C MET A 94 1.93 -0.62 8.72
N ILE A 95 1.06 -0.30 7.76
CA ILE A 95 1.45 0.15 6.41
C ILE A 95 2.28 1.42 6.50
N ILE A 96 1.83 2.44 7.25
CA ILE A 96 2.56 3.70 7.40
C ILE A 96 3.94 3.45 8.04
N ALA A 97 4.05 2.52 8.99
CA ALA A 97 5.29 2.26 9.72
C ALA A 97 6.28 1.34 8.98
N GLY A 98 5.76 0.37 8.21
CA GLY A 98 6.55 -0.69 7.57
C GLY A 98 6.83 -0.45 6.08
N SER A 99 6.12 0.47 5.40
CA SER A 99 6.36 0.76 3.99
C SER A 99 7.61 1.61 3.80
N ASP A 100 8.42 1.31 2.78
CA ASP A 100 9.55 2.15 2.39
C ASP A 100 9.09 3.41 1.68
N PHE A 101 7.99 3.33 0.93
CA PHE A 101 7.40 4.44 0.20
C PHE A 101 5.90 4.48 0.41
N MET A 102 5.37 5.67 0.72
CA MET A 102 3.93 5.92 0.66
C MET A 102 3.55 6.59 -0.66
N LEU A 103 2.63 5.97 -1.41
CA LEU A 103 2.21 6.45 -2.72
C LEU A 103 0.89 7.22 -2.63
N LEU A 104 0.87 8.47 -3.12
CA LEU A 104 -0.29 9.34 -3.15
C LEU A 104 -0.53 9.88 -4.58
N PRO A 105 -1.19 9.13 -5.47
CA PRO A 105 -1.43 9.52 -6.86
C PRO A 105 -2.66 10.43 -7.04
N SER A 106 -3.02 11.19 -5.99
CA SER A 106 -4.23 12.00 -5.95
C SER A 106 -4.24 13.05 -7.07
N ARG A 107 -5.40 13.25 -7.70
CA ARG A 107 -5.63 14.34 -8.66
C ARG A 107 -5.64 15.71 -7.96
N PHE A 108 -6.17 15.75 -6.73
CA PHE A 108 -6.10 16.91 -5.86
C PHE A 108 -6.23 16.49 -4.38
N GLU A 109 -5.53 17.21 -3.50
CA GLU A 109 -5.64 17.10 -2.04
C GLU A 109 -5.76 18.50 -1.44
N PRO A 110 -6.83 18.82 -0.67
CA PRO A 110 -6.89 20.09 0.04
C PRO A 110 -5.75 20.27 1.04
N CYS A 111 -5.29 19.16 1.63
CA CYS A 111 -4.09 19.07 2.45
C CYS A 111 -3.52 17.64 2.36
N GLY A 112 -4.29 16.65 2.83
CA GLY A 112 -3.89 15.25 2.94
C GLY A 112 -3.26 14.93 4.30
N LEU A 113 -3.71 13.88 4.97
CA LEU A 113 -3.17 13.47 6.29
C LEU A 113 -2.15 12.32 6.17
N ILE A 114 -2.28 11.49 5.14
CA ILE A 114 -1.47 10.27 4.98
C ILE A 114 0.01 10.62 4.82
N GLN A 115 0.35 11.65 4.05
CA GLN A 115 1.74 12.06 3.90
C GLN A 115 2.32 12.67 5.18
N LEU A 116 1.50 13.35 5.99
CA LEU A 116 1.94 13.87 7.30
C LEU A 116 2.22 12.71 8.27
N HIS A 117 1.38 11.66 8.25
CA HIS A 117 1.62 10.44 9.02
C HIS A 117 2.88 9.70 8.52
N ALA A 118 3.08 9.58 7.22
CA ALA A 118 4.26 8.96 6.61
C ALA A 118 5.56 9.66 7.04
N MET A 119 5.62 10.99 6.91
CA MET A 119 6.78 11.78 7.33
C MET A 119 7.05 11.64 8.83
N ARG A 120 6.01 11.53 9.66
CA ARG A 120 6.16 11.31 11.10
C ARG A 120 6.76 9.92 11.43
N TYR A 121 6.45 8.91 10.62
CA TYR A 121 6.90 7.53 10.82
C TYR A 121 8.22 7.23 10.08
N GLY A 122 8.69 8.13 9.21
CA GLY A 122 9.92 7.97 8.43
C GLY A 122 9.73 7.10 7.19
N SER A 123 8.57 7.24 6.54
CA SER A 123 8.16 6.52 5.32
C SER A 123 7.88 7.42 4.15
#